data_AF-A0A9W7GG80-F1
#
_entry.id   AF-A0A9W7GG80-F1
#
_cell.length_a   1.000
_cell.length_b   1.000
_cell.length_c   1.000
_cell.angle_alpha   90.00
_cell.angle_beta   90.00
_cell.angle_gamma   90.00
#
_symmetry.space_group_name_H-M   'P 1'
#
loop_
_entity.id
_entity.type
_entity.pdbx_description
1 polymer ?
#
loop_
_entity_poly.entity_id
_entity_poly.type
_entity_poly.pdbx_seq_one_letter_code
_entity_poly.pdbx_strand_id
1 'polypeptide(L)'
;MKILQWGDYDSHTTDLEVNTLVWKCLGYRFVEGRWNNQECFPNWREKYPDPPDFIGMQRVYSKEVDNPSLRANQALCKTIPLGNKQSLKSHLRSYGFTGFKLDQLTPNKTRRAQCANWLLYYRENLYGFTVEELRERRVKEQEEVKRKEKEDGTEGEWKPPFKPVV
;
A
#
# COMPACT_ATOMS: atom_id res chain seq x y z
N MET A 1 9.96 -9.09 -11.24
CA MET A 1 9.50 -8.80 -9.85
C MET A 1 8.68 -10.01 -9.38
N LYS A 2 9.29 -10.97 -8.68
CA LYS A 2 8.71 -12.30 -8.35
C LYS A 2 7.72 -12.30 -7.16
N ILE A 3 7.32 -11.13 -6.67
CA ILE A 3 6.58 -10.97 -5.40
C ILE A 3 5.13 -11.51 -5.47
N LEU A 4 4.61 -11.80 -6.67
CA LEU A 4 3.17 -11.99 -6.91
C LEU A 4 2.80 -13.18 -7.79
N GLN A 5 3.68 -14.18 -7.96
CA GLN A 5 3.26 -15.42 -8.60
C GLN A 5 2.30 -16.18 -7.68
N TRP A 6 1.02 -16.21 -8.07
CA TRP A 6 -0.06 -16.90 -7.38
C TRP A 6 -0.60 -18.00 -8.29
N GLY A 7 -0.07 -19.20 -8.13
CA GLY A 7 -0.56 -20.42 -8.77
C GLY A 7 0.36 -21.58 -8.43
N ASP A 8 -0.06 -22.43 -7.50
CA ASP A 8 0.45 -23.76 -7.08
C ASP A 8 1.97 -24.03 -6.96
N TYR A 9 2.81 -23.04 -7.23
CA TYR A 9 4.24 -23.02 -7.00
C TYR A 9 4.50 -22.11 -5.81
N ASP A 10 4.99 -22.75 -4.75
CA ASP A 10 5.60 -22.19 -3.55
C ASP A 10 6.07 -20.73 -3.74
N SER A 11 5.43 -19.79 -3.01
CA SER A 11 5.92 -18.43 -2.97
C SER A 11 7.24 -18.43 -2.21
N HIS A 12 8.36 -18.52 -2.92
CA HIS A 12 9.71 -18.48 -2.32
C HIS A 12 9.99 -17.23 -1.48
N THR A 13 9.12 -16.22 -1.52
CA THR A 13 9.20 -15.03 -0.67
C THR A 13 8.41 -15.20 0.62
N THR A 14 9.12 -15.19 1.74
CA THR A 14 8.61 -15.20 3.11
C THR A 14 7.96 -13.87 3.49
N ASP A 15 7.14 -13.89 4.54
CA ASP A 15 6.50 -12.66 5.06
C ASP A 15 7.57 -11.67 5.58
N LEU A 16 8.67 -12.18 6.13
CA LEU A 16 9.81 -11.38 6.56
C LEU A 16 10.50 -10.67 5.38
N GLU A 17 10.69 -11.34 4.25
CA GLU A 17 11.31 -10.72 3.07
C GLU A 17 10.45 -9.60 2.49
N VAL A 18 9.12 -9.81 2.44
CA VAL A 18 8.20 -8.75 1.99
C VAL A 18 8.26 -7.56 2.95
N ASN A 19 8.18 -7.80 4.27
CA ASN A 19 8.33 -6.75 5.28
C ASN A 19 9.66 -6.03 5.15
N THR A 20 10.77 -6.77 5.02
CA THR A 20 12.12 -6.21 4.88
C THR A 20 12.24 -5.30 3.65
N LEU A 21 11.63 -5.69 2.53
CA LEU A 21 11.62 -4.85 1.34
C LEU A 21 10.84 -3.56 1.57
N VAL A 22 9.66 -3.64 2.21
CA VAL A 22 8.88 -2.45 2.58
C VAL A 22 9.67 -1.56 3.54
N TRP A 23 10.33 -2.14 4.56
CA TRP A 23 11.16 -1.40 5.52
C TRP A 23 12.29 -0.64 4.82
N LYS A 24 13.00 -1.28 3.88
CA LYS A 24 14.06 -0.63 3.11
C LYS A 24 13.53 0.54 2.29
N CYS A 25 12.40 0.38 1.62
CA CYS A 25 11.74 1.44 0.85
C CYS A 25 11.21 2.57 1.74
N LEU A 26 10.77 2.27 2.96
CA LEU A 26 10.35 3.28 3.94
C LEU A 26 11.51 4.08 4.52
N GLY A 27 12.74 3.56 4.43
CA GLY A 27 13.97 4.19 4.91
C GLY A 27 14.61 3.52 6.14
N TYR A 28 14.06 2.41 6.64
CA TYR A 28 14.68 1.70 7.75
C TYR A 28 15.97 1.01 7.28
N ARG A 29 16.99 1.04 8.13
CA ARG A 29 18.28 0.37 7.93
C ARG A 29 18.62 -0.45 9.16
N PHE A 30 19.19 -1.63 8.96
CA PHE A 30 19.73 -2.42 10.05
C PHE A 30 21.24 -2.19 10.10
N VAL A 31 21.72 -1.53 11.15
CA VAL A 31 23.13 -1.13 11.32
C VAL A 31 23.58 -1.58 12.71
N GLU A 32 24.69 -2.33 12.78
CA GLU A 32 25.30 -2.77 14.05
C GLU A 32 24.32 -3.46 15.02
N GLY A 33 23.41 -4.28 14.49
CA GLY A 33 22.44 -5.02 15.30
C GLY A 33 21.24 -4.19 15.79
N ARG A 34 21.09 -2.94 15.32
CA ARG A 34 19.98 -2.05 15.67
C ARG A 34 19.28 -1.50 14.43
N TRP A 35 17.99 -1.22 14.56
CA TRP A 35 17.24 -0.50 13.52
C TRP A 35 17.52 1.00 13.60
N ASN A 36 17.83 1.58 12.45
CA ASN A 36 18.02 3.00 12.23
C ASN A 36 16.88 3.51 11.34
N ASN A 37 16.23 4.59 11.77
CA ASN A 37 15.08 5.21 11.11
C ASN A 37 15.36 6.67 10.68
N GLN A 38 16.61 7.12 10.67
CA GLN A 38 16.97 8.50 10.32
C GLN A 38 16.61 8.85 8.88
N GLU A 39 16.69 7.88 7.97
CA GLU A 39 16.28 8.00 6.56
C GLU A 39 14.78 7.69 6.35
N CYS A 40 14.03 7.37 7.40
CA CYS A 40 12.60 7.10 7.28
C CYS A 40 11.81 8.37 6.98
N PHE A 41 10.72 8.21 6.24
CA PHE A 41 9.72 9.26 6.11
C PHE A 41 9.30 9.77 7.51
N PRO A 42 9.20 11.10 7.74
CA PRO A 42 9.00 11.67 9.09
C PRO A 42 7.80 11.07 9.83
N ASN A 43 6.65 10.98 9.16
CA ASN A 43 5.41 10.39 9.72
C ASN A 43 5.57 8.92 10.13
N TRP A 44 6.47 8.18 9.48
CA TRP A 44 6.76 6.79 9.81
C TRP A 44 7.72 6.69 10.97
N ARG A 45 8.79 7.48 10.97
CA ARG A 45 9.79 7.54 12.05
C ARG A 45 9.17 7.89 13.40
N GLU A 46 8.28 8.88 13.45
CA GLU A 46 7.64 9.32 14.69
C GLU A 46 6.68 8.27 15.25
N LYS A 47 5.91 7.64 14.36
CA LYS A 47 4.87 6.69 14.74
C LYS A 47 5.41 5.29 15.03
N TYR A 48 6.48 4.90 14.35
CA TYR A 48 7.09 3.58 14.42
C TYR A 48 8.61 3.75 14.53
N PRO A 49 9.17 3.86 15.76
CA PRO A 49 10.62 3.92 15.94
C PRO A 49 11.32 2.68 15.40
N ASP A 50 10.71 1.51 15.60
CA ASP A 50 11.11 0.22 15.05
C ASP A 50 10.23 -0.19 13.87
N PRO A 51 10.75 -0.95 12.89
CA PRO A 51 9.99 -1.34 11.72
C PRO A 51 8.81 -2.26 12.10
N PRO A 52 7.56 -1.89 11.76
CA PRO A 52 6.39 -2.67 12.13
C PRO A 52 6.19 -3.87 11.20
N ASP A 53 5.54 -4.92 11.68
CA ASP A 53 5.04 -6.00 10.84
C ASP A 53 3.79 -5.55 10.06
N PHE A 54 3.79 -5.65 8.73
CA PHE A 54 2.65 -5.27 7.91
C PHE A 54 1.73 -6.43 7.52
N ILE A 55 2.15 -7.67 7.75
CA ILE A 55 1.51 -8.86 7.21
C ILE A 55 0.82 -9.66 8.31
N GLY A 56 1.40 -9.69 9.51
CA GLY A 56 1.01 -10.64 10.56
C GLY A 56 1.81 -11.93 10.41
N MET A 57 3.14 -11.84 10.56
CA MET A 57 4.08 -12.96 10.39
C MET A 57 3.74 -14.15 11.30
N GLN A 58 3.20 -13.87 12.49
CA GLN A 58 2.79 -14.90 13.45
C GLN A 58 1.53 -15.66 13.02
N ARG A 59 0.76 -15.16 12.03
CA ARG A 59 -0.49 -15.77 11.53
C ARG A 59 -1.54 -16.05 12.62
N VAL A 60 -1.47 -15.31 13.73
CA VAL A 60 -2.47 -15.31 14.81
C VAL A 60 -3.37 -14.10 14.61
N TYR A 61 -4.65 -14.34 14.32
CA TYR A 61 -5.62 -13.28 13.99
C TYR A 61 -6.52 -12.87 15.16
N SER A 62 -6.13 -13.19 16.40
CA SER A 62 -6.77 -12.59 17.57
C SER A 62 -6.52 -11.08 17.56
N LYS A 63 -7.52 -10.32 18.02
CA LYS A 63 -7.52 -8.86 17.92
C LYS A 63 -6.29 -8.25 18.58
N GLU A 64 -5.85 -8.81 19.70
CA GLU A 64 -4.74 -8.30 20.51
C GLU A 64 -3.40 -8.42 19.77
N VAL A 65 -3.20 -9.55 19.07
CA VAL A 65 -1.95 -9.87 18.36
C VAL A 65 -1.92 -9.23 16.98
N ASP A 66 -3.06 -9.22 16.27
CA ASP A 66 -3.14 -8.81 14.88
C ASP A 66 -3.34 -7.31 14.67
N ASN A 67 -3.97 -6.63 15.62
CA ASN A 67 -4.32 -5.21 15.49
C ASN A 67 -3.10 -4.30 15.22
N PRO A 68 -1.92 -4.48 15.85
CA PRO A 68 -0.74 -3.70 15.48
C PRO A 68 -0.38 -3.83 14.00
N SER A 69 -0.33 -5.07 13.48
CA SER A 69 0.03 -5.32 12.07
C SER A 69 -1.03 -4.81 11.10
N LEU A 70 -2.31 -4.98 11.45
CA LEU A 70 -3.43 -4.42 10.71
C LEU A 70 -3.35 -2.89 10.62
N ARG A 71 -3.05 -2.21 11.73
CA ARG A 71 -2.98 -0.74 11.78
C ARG A 71 -1.77 -0.21 11.01
N ALA A 72 -0.63 -0.89 11.08
CA ALA A 72 0.55 -0.57 10.28
C ALA A 72 0.25 -0.70 8.78
N ASN A 73 -0.40 -1.81 8.38
CA ASN A 73 -0.79 -2.03 6.99
C ASN A 73 -1.80 -0.99 6.48
N GLN A 74 -2.81 -0.65 7.28
CA GLN A 74 -3.77 0.40 6.93
C GLN A 74 -3.10 1.76 6.77
N ALA A 75 -2.09 2.08 7.60
CA ALA A 75 -1.32 3.30 7.46
C ALA A 75 -0.54 3.31 6.13
N LEU A 76 0.04 2.18 5.73
CA LEU A 76 0.72 2.00 4.44
C LEU A 76 -0.24 2.19 3.25
N CYS A 77 -1.41 1.56 3.30
CA CYS A 77 -2.42 1.69 2.25
C CYS A 77 -2.92 3.14 2.07
N LYS A 78 -2.97 3.92 3.16
CA LYS A 78 -3.40 5.32 3.13
C LYS A 78 -2.40 6.25 2.44
N THR A 79 -1.13 5.87 2.30
CA THR A 79 -0.15 6.70 1.59
C THR A 79 -0.28 6.60 0.07
N ILE A 80 -1.03 5.62 -0.44
CA ILE A 80 -1.22 5.41 -1.88
C ILE A 80 -2.38 6.30 -2.38
N PRO A 81 -2.14 7.21 -3.34
CA PRO A 81 -3.20 7.99 -3.97
C PRO A 81 -4.27 7.10 -4.61
N LEU A 82 -5.50 7.60 -4.73
CA LEU A 82 -6.63 6.84 -5.27
C LEU A 82 -6.34 6.28 -6.69
N GLY A 83 -5.68 7.06 -7.55
CA GLY A 83 -5.30 6.66 -8.91
C GLY A 83 -4.35 5.45 -8.97
N ASN A 84 -3.59 5.20 -7.90
CA ASN A 84 -2.57 4.16 -7.84
C ASN A 84 -3.04 2.93 -7.02
N LYS A 85 -4.31 2.90 -6.57
CA LYS A 85 -4.85 1.78 -5.80
C LYS A 85 -5.08 0.51 -6.61
N GLN A 86 -5.17 0.61 -7.95
CA GLN A 86 -5.30 -0.56 -8.84
C GLN A 86 -4.03 -0.85 -9.65
N SER A 87 -2.87 -0.30 -9.27
CA SER A 87 -1.61 -0.48 -10.02
C SER A 87 -1.23 -1.94 -10.22
N LEU A 88 -1.51 -2.82 -9.25
CA LEU A 88 -1.29 -4.27 -9.41
C LEU A 88 -1.95 -4.85 -10.67
N LYS A 89 -3.22 -4.53 -10.92
CA LYS A 89 -3.95 -5.08 -12.06
C LYS A 89 -3.35 -4.62 -13.37
N SER A 90 -3.00 -3.33 -13.48
CA SER A 90 -2.38 -2.78 -14.68
C SER A 90 -1.01 -3.39 -14.98
N HIS A 91 -0.16 -3.53 -13.95
CA HIS A 91 1.23 -3.99 -14.12
C HIS A 91 1.37 -5.50 -14.28
N LEU A 92 0.45 -6.28 -13.72
CA LEU A 92 0.56 -7.73 -13.69
C LEU A 92 -0.35 -8.42 -14.70
N ARG A 93 -1.23 -7.67 -15.38
CA ARG A 93 -2.09 -8.22 -16.44
C ARG A 93 -1.28 -8.86 -17.56
N SER A 94 -0.15 -8.27 -17.95
CA SER A 94 0.78 -8.86 -18.94
C SER A 94 1.43 -10.16 -18.47
N TYR A 95 1.45 -10.40 -17.16
CA TYR A 95 1.93 -11.64 -16.52
C TYR A 95 0.77 -12.59 -16.17
N GLY A 96 -0.45 -12.33 -16.67
CA GLY A 96 -1.62 -13.19 -16.47
C GLY A 96 -2.40 -12.96 -15.17
N PHE A 97 -2.08 -11.92 -14.39
CA PHE A 97 -2.82 -11.61 -13.17
C PHE A 97 -4.19 -10.97 -13.48
N THR A 98 -5.27 -11.66 -13.12
CA THR A 98 -6.65 -11.20 -13.33
C THR A 98 -7.32 -10.64 -12.07
N GLY A 99 -6.75 -10.91 -10.90
CA GLY A 99 -7.26 -10.49 -9.60
C GLY A 99 -7.07 -11.57 -8.53
N PHE A 100 -7.55 -11.27 -7.31
CA PHE A 100 -7.59 -12.25 -6.23
C PHE A 100 -8.87 -13.08 -6.33
N LYS A 101 -8.75 -14.41 -6.18
CA LYS A 101 -9.93 -15.27 -6.03
C LYS A 101 -10.43 -15.21 -4.58
N LEU A 102 -11.74 -15.01 -4.41
CA LEU A 102 -12.38 -14.75 -3.11
C LEU A 102 -12.23 -15.92 -2.12
N ASP A 103 -12.29 -17.14 -2.63
CA ASP A 103 -12.12 -18.40 -1.91
C ASP A 103 -10.71 -18.60 -1.31
N GLN A 104 -9.71 -17.85 -1.78
CA GLN A 104 -8.33 -17.99 -1.37
C GLN A 104 -7.79 -16.79 -0.58
N LEU A 105 -8.64 -15.80 -0.25
CA LEU A 105 -8.25 -14.57 0.44
C LEU A 105 -8.17 -14.78 1.96
N THR A 106 -6.94 -14.89 2.47
CA THR A 106 -6.66 -14.85 3.92
C THR A 106 -6.13 -13.46 4.30
N PRO A 107 -6.22 -13.04 5.59
CA PRO A 107 -5.71 -11.73 6.01
C PRO A 107 -4.23 -11.51 5.64
N ASN A 108 -3.39 -12.54 5.79
CA ASN A 108 -1.99 -12.52 5.38
C ASN A 108 -1.83 -12.26 3.87
N LYS A 109 -2.56 -13.00 3.02
CA LYS A 109 -2.48 -12.84 1.55
C LYS A 109 -2.95 -11.46 1.10
N THR A 110 -4.03 -10.97 1.68
CA THR A 110 -4.57 -9.62 1.42
C THR A 110 -3.53 -8.55 1.77
N ARG A 111 -2.87 -8.66 2.92
CA ARG A 111 -1.84 -7.70 3.34
C ARG A 111 -0.58 -7.77 2.50
N ARG A 112 -0.16 -8.96 2.07
CA ARG A 112 0.94 -9.11 1.10
C ARG A 112 0.65 -8.42 -0.22
N ALA A 113 -0.56 -8.58 -0.73
CA ALA A 113 -1.01 -7.86 -1.92
C ALA A 113 -0.97 -6.34 -1.72
N GLN A 114 -1.47 -5.85 -0.59
CA GLN A 114 -1.43 -4.43 -0.24
C GLN A 114 0.01 -3.89 -0.16
N CYS A 115 0.93 -4.62 0.47
CA CYS A 115 2.36 -4.28 0.51
C CYS A 115 2.96 -4.25 -0.90
N ALA A 116 2.63 -5.23 -1.74
CA ALA A 116 3.12 -5.27 -3.11
C ALA A 116 2.58 -4.11 -3.97
N ASN A 117 1.32 -3.71 -3.79
CA ASN A 117 0.77 -2.52 -4.44
C ASN A 117 1.54 -1.26 -4.01
N TRP A 118 1.83 -1.14 -2.71
CA TRP A 118 2.63 -0.03 -2.20
C TRP A 118 4.05 -0.02 -2.77
N LEU A 119 4.70 -1.17 -2.89
CA LEU A 119 6.04 -1.28 -3.48
C LEU A 119 6.06 -0.88 -4.96
N LEU A 120 5.03 -1.25 -5.73
CA LEU A 120 4.88 -0.77 -7.11
C LEU A 120 4.70 0.75 -7.15
N TYR A 121 3.85 1.29 -6.28
CA TYR A 121 3.68 2.73 -6.16
C TYR A 121 5.02 3.42 -5.84
N TYR A 122 5.76 2.92 -4.85
CA TYR A 122 7.08 3.43 -4.47
C TYR A 122 8.05 3.44 -5.66
N ARG A 123 8.16 2.32 -6.38
CA ARG A 123 9.07 2.21 -7.53
C ARG A 123 8.77 3.22 -8.63
N GLU A 124 7.51 3.40 -8.98
CA GLU A 124 7.12 4.25 -10.12
C GLU A 124 7.06 5.74 -9.75
N ASN A 125 6.70 6.06 -8.51
CA ASN A 125 6.33 7.43 -8.14
C ASN A 125 7.25 8.08 -7.12
N LEU A 126 7.99 7.30 -6.32
CA LEU A 126 8.85 7.83 -5.24
C LEU A 126 10.33 7.58 -5.49
N TYR A 127 10.67 6.44 -6.10
CA TYR A 127 12.06 6.06 -6.32
C TYR A 127 12.73 6.95 -7.37
N GLY A 128 13.88 7.52 -7.02
CA GLY A 128 14.68 8.35 -7.94
C GLY A 128 14.24 9.81 -8.09
N PHE A 129 13.23 10.25 -7.31
CA PHE A 129 12.79 11.64 -7.29
C PHE A 129 13.23 12.34 -6.00
N THR A 130 13.60 13.61 -6.13
CA THR A 130 13.89 14.50 -5.00
C THR A 130 12.61 14.86 -4.24
N VAL A 131 12.73 15.29 -2.99
CA VAL A 131 11.57 15.68 -2.16
C VAL A 131 10.81 16.85 -2.81
N GLU A 132 11.53 17.76 -3.45
CA GLU A 132 11.03 18.93 -4.15
C GLU A 132 10.18 18.52 -5.35
N GLU A 133 10.70 17.64 -6.23
CA GLU A 133 9.97 17.12 -7.39
C GLU A 133 8.69 16.37 -6.98
N LEU A 134 8.75 15.61 -5.88
CA LEU A 134 7.58 14.91 -5.34
C LEU A 134 6.50 15.88 -4.83
N ARG A 135 6.91 16.98 -4.19
CA ARG A 135 5.98 18.03 -3.75
C ARG A 135 5.31 18.71 -4.93
N GLU A 136 6.08 19.07 -5.96
CA GLU A 136 5.55 19.70 -7.17
C GLU A 136 4.55 18.79 -7.90
N ARG A 137 4.88 17.51 -8.06
CA ARG A 137 3.97 16.53 -8.66
C ARG A 137 2.66 16.41 -7.88
N ARG A 138 2.75 16.34 -6.56
CA ARG A 138 1.56 16.26 -5.70
C ARG A 138 0.69 17.51 -5.81
N VAL A 139 1.29 18.70 -5.91
CA VAL A 139 0.56 19.95 -6.15
C VAL A 139 -0.13 19.90 -7.51
N LYS A 140 0.59 19.53 -8.57
CA LYS A 140 0.01 19.39 -9.93
C LYS A 140 -1.15 18.39 -9.97
N GLU A 141 -1.00 17.21 -9.35
CA GLU A 141 -2.08 16.23 -9.26
C GLU A 141 -3.31 16.78 -8.52
N GLN A 142 -3.11 17.51 -7.40
CA GLN A 142 -4.21 18.14 -6.67
C GLN A 142 -4.90 19.25 -7.47
N GLU A 143 -4.13 20.02 -8.23
CA GLU A 143 -4.65 21.05 -9.12
C GLU A 143 -5.43 20.46 -10.30
N GLU A 144 -4.94 19.37 -10.90
CA GLU A 144 -5.66 18.64 -11.95
C GLU A 144 -6.96 18.02 -11.44
N VAL A 145 -6.95 17.42 -10.24
CA VAL A 145 -8.17 16.90 -9.62
C VAL A 145 -9.17 18.02 -9.37
N LYS A 146 -8.75 19.14 -8.76
CA LYS A 146 -9.61 20.30 -8.53
C LYS A 146 -10.13 20.90 -9.84
N ARG A 147 -9.31 20.91 -10.89
CA ARG A 147 -9.70 21.40 -12.22
C ARG A 147 -10.77 20.50 -12.83
N LYS A 148 -10.57 19.18 -12.78
CA LYS A 148 -11.57 18.19 -13.23
C LYS A 148 -12.86 18.30 -12.42
N GLU A 149 -12.79 18.48 -11.10
CA GLU A 149 -13.98 18.69 -10.25
C GLU A 149 -14.73 19.98 -10.60
N LYS A 150 -14.03 21.05 -10.99
CA LYS A 150 -14.65 22.29 -11.47
C LYS A 150 -15.24 22.16 -12.88
N GLU A 151 -14.59 21.40 -13.76
CA GLU A 151 -15.05 21.14 -15.13
C GLU A 151 -16.25 20.17 -15.16
N ASP A 152 -16.33 19.22 -14.21
CA ASP A 152 -17.40 18.23 -14.10
C ASP A 152 -18.64 18.74 -13.34
N GLY A 153 -18.60 19.99 -12.82
CA GLY A 153 -19.80 20.76 -12.49
C GLY A 153 -20.80 20.13 -11.50
N THR A 154 -20.40 19.20 -10.63
CA THR A 154 -21.32 18.66 -9.61
C THR A 154 -21.32 19.56 -8.37
N GLU A 155 -21.93 20.73 -8.48
CA GLU A 155 -22.58 21.33 -7.32
C GLU A 155 -23.73 20.41 -6.89
N GLY A 156 -23.53 19.76 -5.73
CA GLY A 156 -24.47 18.98 -4.93
C GLY A 156 -25.84 18.63 -5.52
N GLU A 157 -25.97 17.42 -6.06
CA GLU A 157 -27.26 16.72 -6.10
C GLU A 157 -27.16 15.42 -5.29
N TRP A 158 -27.39 15.51 -3.98
CA TRP A 158 -27.56 14.34 -3.12
C TRP A 158 -28.88 13.65 -3.50
N LYS A 159 -28.81 12.46 -4.12
CA LYS A 159 -29.97 11.59 -4.33
C LYS A 159 -29.97 10.47 -3.29
N PRO A 160 -30.92 10.45 -2.34
CA PRO A 160 -30.98 9.41 -1.32
C PRO A 160 -31.19 8.03 -1.96
N PRO A 161 -30.48 6.99 -1.50
CA PRO A 161 -30.49 5.69 -2.14
C PRO A 161 -31.61 4.82 -1.59
N PHE A 162 -32.89 5.23 -1.63
CA PHE A 162 -33.99 4.31 -1.36
C PHE A 162 -35.26 4.71 -2.13
N LYS A 163 -35.71 3.82 -3.04
CA LYS A 163 -37.10 3.83 -3.52
C LYS A 163 -37.93 3.08 -2.47
N PRO A 164 -39.02 3.65 -1.92
CA PRO A 164 -39.93 2.88 -1.10
C PRO A 164 -40.54 1.76 -1.94
N VAL A 165 -40.46 0.54 -1.42
CA VAL A 165 -41.22 -0.61 -1.92
C VAL A 165 -42.69 -0.32 -1.63
N VAL A 166 -43.51 -0.27 -2.69
CA VAL A 166 -44.98 -0.25 -2.60
C VAL A 166 -45.47 -1.70 -2.57
#